data_AF-A0A4Y2BNI9-F1
#
_entry.id   AF-A0A4Y2BNI9-F1
#
_cell.length_a   1.000
_cell.length_b   1.000
_cell.length_c   1.000
_cell.angle_alpha   90.00
_cell.angle_beta   90.00
_cell.angle_gamma   90.00
#
_symmetry.space_group_name_H-M   'P 1'
#
loop_
_entity.id
_entity.type
_entity.pdbx_description
1 polymer ?
#
loop_
_entity_poly.entity_id
_entity_poly.type
_entity_poly.pdbx_seq_one_letter_code
_entity_poly.pdbx_strand_id
1 'polypeptide(L)'
;MRFKTVDTIKGTRSSHSFVPINETQLLVSRVSDSTTTFITTLGSKTIPLTFQNEQYVACTYGINWWIGKIVECYDEYNDYKIMFMHPHDPSALYMWPKPLDVCGFHTNT
;
A
#
# COMPACT_ATOMS: atom_id res chain seq x y z
N MET A 1 -11.94 -5.82 -1.64
CA MET A 1 -10.78 -5.06 -2.16
C MET A 1 -11.08 -3.58 -2.05
N ARG A 2 -10.28 -2.77 -1.33
CA ARG A 2 -10.59 -1.33 -1.09
C ARG A 2 -10.27 -0.44 -2.31
N PHE A 3 -9.34 -0.84 -3.16
CA PHE A 3 -8.97 -0.13 -4.39
C PHE A 3 -8.72 -1.13 -5.51
N LYS A 4 -9.42 -0.95 -6.65
CA LYS A 4 -9.32 -1.81 -7.84
C LYS A 4 -8.29 -1.29 -8.86
N THR A 5 -8.04 0.02 -8.82
CA THR A 5 -7.14 0.74 -9.71
C THR A 5 -6.30 1.69 -8.90
N VAL A 6 -5.01 1.76 -9.19
CA VAL A 6 -4.08 2.72 -8.58
C VAL A 6 -3.26 3.37 -9.68
N ASP A 7 -2.97 4.65 -9.48
CA ASP A 7 -2.09 5.40 -10.36
C ASP A 7 -0.79 5.71 -9.63
N THR A 8 0.32 5.33 -10.25
CA THR A 8 1.64 5.60 -9.69
C THR A 8 2.09 7.00 -10.07
N ILE A 9 2.28 7.85 -9.07
CA ILE A 9 2.90 9.17 -9.24
C ILE A 9 4.42 8.97 -9.32
N LYS A 10 5.04 9.44 -10.40
CA LYS A 10 6.51 9.39 -10.54
C LYS A 10 7.17 10.34 -9.53
N GLY A 11 8.32 9.94 -8.99
CA GLY A 11 9.09 10.78 -8.07
C GLY A 11 8.52 10.85 -6.65
N THR A 12 7.65 9.91 -6.27
CA THR A 12 7.10 9.77 -4.91
C THR A 12 8.18 9.70 -3.84
N ARG A 13 9.30 9.00 -4.08
CA ARG A 13 10.44 8.94 -3.15
C ARG A 13 11.06 10.31 -2.84
N SER A 14 10.92 11.27 -3.74
CA SER A 14 11.49 12.63 -3.60
C SER A 14 10.47 13.65 -3.10
N SER A 15 9.28 13.18 -2.69
CA SER A 15 8.16 14.02 -2.28
C SER A 15 7.66 13.59 -0.90
N HIS A 16 7.41 14.56 -0.03
CA HIS A 16 7.09 14.32 1.38
C HIS A 16 5.61 14.58 1.70
N SER A 17 4.87 15.27 0.83
CA SER A 17 3.46 15.60 1.04
C SER A 17 2.66 15.50 -0.27
N PHE A 18 1.44 14.96 -0.16
CA PHE A 18 0.48 14.80 -1.25
C PHE A 18 -0.90 15.20 -0.74
N VAL A 19 -1.47 16.27 -1.29
CA VAL A 19 -2.77 16.80 -0.89
C VAL A 19 -3.72 16.76 -2.09
N PRO A 20 -4.88 16.08 -2.00
CA PRO A 20 -5.82 16.05 -3.10
C PRO A 20 -6.45 17.41 -3.34
N ILE A 21 -6.41 17.86 -4.61
CA ILE A 21 -7.12 19.07 -5.07
C ILE A 21 -8.49 18.66 -5.62
N ASN A 22 -8.51 17.60 -6.43
CA ASN A 22 -9.70 17.00 -7.02
C ASN A 22 -9.40 15.54 -7.43
N GLU A 23 -10.34 14.89 -8.11
CA GLU A 23 -10.27 13.47 -8.50
C GLU A 23 -9.04 13.13 -9.37
N THR A 24 -8.49 14.10 -10.09
CA THR A 24 -7.41 13.86 -11.07
C THR A 24 -6.13 14.63 -10.74
N GLN A 25 -6.11 15.42 -9.66
CA GLN A 25 -5.01 16.31 -9.36
C GLN A 25 -4.62 16.27 -7.88
N LEU A 26 -3.32 16.19 -7.66
CA LEU A 26 -2.71 16.26 -6.35
C LEU A 26 -1.72 17.42 -6.31
N LEU A 27 -1.75 18.16 -5.23
CA LEU A 27 -0.71 19.11 -4.86
C LEU A 27 0.41 18.34 -4.17
N VAL A 28 1.63 18.48 -4.65
CA VAL A 28 2.79 17.74 -4.14
C VAL A 28 3.86 18.72 -3.66
N SER A 29 4.39 18.45 -2.47
CA SER A 29 5.52 19.18 -1.88
C SER A 29 6.72 18.25 -1.73
N ARG A 30 7.91 18.73 -2.11
CA ARG A 30 9.15 17.95 -1.94
C ARG A 30 9.54 17.77 -0.49
N VAL A 31 9.33 18.78 0.34
CA VAL A 31 9.54 18.77 1.79
C VAL A 31 8.28 19.24 2.49
N SER A 32 8.04 18.76 3.70
CA SER A 32 6.76 18.94 4.42
C SER A 32 6.44 20.40 4.76
N ASP A 33 7.45 21.26 4.82
CA ASP A 33 7.38 22.69 5.11
C ASP A 33 7.64 23.58 3.88
N SER A 34 7.72 23.00 2.67
CA SER A 34 8.01 23.77 1.47
C SER A 34 6.83 24.66 1.08
N THR A 35 7.11 25.93 0.84
CA THR A 35 6.20 26.83 0.11
C THR A 35 6.12 26.50 -1.38
N THR A 36 7.11 25.77 -1.92
CA THR A 36 7.15 25.37 -3.32
C THR A 36 6.40 24.06 -3.50
N THR A 37 5.23 24.16 -4.13
CA THR A 37 4.39 23.02 -4.50
C THR A 37 4.25 22.93 -6.01
N PHE A 38 3.97 21.73 -6.52
CA PHE A 38 3.62 21.53 -7.92
C PHE A 38 2.40 20.62 -8.01
N ILE A 39 1.63 20.79 -9.09
CA ILE A 39 0.45 19.97 -9.36
C ILE A 39 0.91 18.77 -10.19
N THR A 40 0.56 17.57 -9.73
CA THR A 40 0.68 16.36 -10.53
C THR A 40 -0.72 15.90 -10.92
N THR A 41 -0.91 15.63 -12.20
CA THR A 41 -2.12 15.01 -12.73
C THR A 41 -1.99 13.50 -12.63
N LEU A 42 -3.01 12.88 -12.06
CA LEU A 42 -3.21 11.45 -12.08
C LEU A 42 -3.47 11.04 -13.53
N GLY A 43 -2.49 10.42 -14.17
CA GLY A 43 -2.65 9.87 -15.51
C GLY A 43 -3.40 8.55 -15.38
N SER A 44 -4.50 8.40 -16.13
CA SER A 44 -5.33 7.20 -16.32
C SER A 44 -4.55 6.00 -16.91
N LYS A 45 -3.37 5.71 -16.39
CA LYS A 45 -2.60 4.53 -16.73
C LYS A 45 -2.80 3.57 -15.57
N THR A 46 -3.94 2.89 -15.61
CA THR A 46 -4.28 1.78 -14.73
C THR A 46 -3.20 0.72 -14.87
N ILE A 47 -2.28 0.69 -13.91
CA ILE A 47 -1.32 -0.41 -13.79
C ILE A 47 -2.03 -1.48 -12.97
N PRO A 48 -2.19 -2.71 -13.50
CA PRO A 48 -2.68 -3.82 -12.69
C PRO A 48 -1.78 -3.96 -11.47
N LEU A 49 -2.37 -4.02 -10.28
CA LEU A 49 -1.64 -4.31 -9.06
C LEU A 49 -1.14 -5.76 -9.13
N THR A 50 0.07 -5.95 -9.65
CA THR A 50 0.75 -7.24 -9.66
C THR A 50 1.67 -7.32 -8.45
N PHE A 51 1.31 -8.18 -7.52
CA PHE A 51 2.16 -8.48 -6.37
C PHE A 51 3.15 -9.60 -6.68
N GLN A 52 4.26 -9.62 -5.96
CA GLN A 52 5.30 -10.64 -6.05
C GLN A 52 5.59 -11.21 -4.66
N ASN A 53 6.13 -12.42 -4.61
CA ASN A 53 6.62 -13.01 -3.37
C ASN A 53 7.63 -12.05 -2.70
N GLU A 54 7.65 -12.08 -1.37
CA GLU A 54 8.52 -11.29 -0.51
C GLU A 54 8.24 -9.78 -0.47
N GLN A 55 7.22 -9.29 -1.18
CA GLN A 55 6.79 -7.88 -1.09
C GLN A 55 6.04 -7.59 0.20
N TYR A 56 6.26 -6.39 0.74
CA TYR A 56 5.50 -5.86 1.86
C TYR A 56 4.25 -5.14 1.35
N VAL A 57 3.13 -5.40 2.02
CA VAL A 57 1.82 -4.84 1.67
C VAL A 57 1.11 -4.34 2.91
N ALA A 58 0.28 -3.31 2.72
CA ALA A 58 -0.73 -2.94 3.69
C ALA A 58 -2.08 -3.42 3.17
N CYS A 59 -2.82 -4.19 3.96
CA CYS A 59 -4.16 -4.64 3.60
C CYS A 59 -5.14 -4.45 4.76
N THR A 60 -6.43 -4.50 4.44
CA THR A 60 -7.51 -4.32 5.41
C THR A 60 -8.12 -5.67 5.72
N TYR A 61 -8.19 -6.01 7.01
CA TYR A 61 -8.92 -7.17 7.51
C TYR A 61 -9.99 -6.69 8.50
N GLY A 62 -11.26 -6.83 8.09
CA GLY A 62 -12.38 -6.17 8.78
C GLY A 62 -12.27 -4.64 8.70
N ILE A 63 -12.37 -3.96 9.85
CA ILE A 63 -12.22 -2.51 9.98
C ILE A 63 -10.76 -2.06 10.17
N ASN A 64 -9.86 -3.00 10.46
CA ASN A 64 -8.47 -2.72 10.80
C ASN A 64 -7.58 -2.86 9.56
N TRP A 65 -6.52 -2.05 9.50
CA TRP A 65 -5.47 -2.19 8.51
C TRP A 65 -4.26 -2.86 9.16
N TRP A 66 -3.53 -3.64 8.36
CA TRP A 66 -2.42 -4.47 8.80
C TRP A 66 -1.29 -4.38 7.80
N ILE A 67 -0.06 -4.47 8.30
CA ILE A 67 1.14 -4.61 7.48
C ILE A 67 1.50 -6.10 7.43
N GLY A 68 1.79 -6.60 6.25
CA GLY A 68 2.22 -7.98 6.08
C GLY A 68 3.20 -8.12 4.93
N LYS A 69 3.75 -9.32 4.82
CA LYS A 69 4.63 -9.74 3.72
C LYS A 69 3.96 -10.89 2.99
N ILE A 70 3.95 -10.79 1.67
CA ILE A 70 3.48 -11.87 0.81
C ILE A 70 4.53 -12.98 0.83
N VAL A 71 4.15 -14.16 1.29
CA VAL A 71 5.04 -15.32 1.33
C VAL A 71 4.83 -16.23 0.11
N GLU A 72 3.60 -16.32 -0.39
CA GLU A 72 3.27 -17.13 -1.56
C GLU A 72 2.17 -16.43 -2.38
N CYS A 73 2.34 -16.36 -3.70
CA CYS A 73 1.30 -15.99 -4.67
C CYS A 73 0.73 -17.25 -5.33
N TYR A 74 -0.60 -17.34 -5.42
CA TYR A 74 -1.31 -18.38 -6.16
C TYR A 74 -2.04 -17.73 -7.35
N ASP A 75 -1.32 -17.58 -8.46
CA ASP A 75 -1.82 -16.88 -9.65
C ASP A 75 -3.10 -17.50 -10.23
N GLU A 76 -3.27 -18.83 -10.12
CA GLU A 76 -4.44 -19.56 -10.60
C GLU A 76 -5.75 -19.10 -9.92
N TYR A 77 -5.67 -18.71 -8.63
CA TYR A 77 -6.82 -18.32 -7.82
C TYR A 77 -6.85 -16.82 -7.48
N ASN A 78 -5.83 -16.08 -7.94
CA ASN A 78 -5.61 -14.69 -7.57
C ASN A 78 -5.54 -14.48 -6.04
N ASP A 79 -4.92 -15.46 -5.37
CA ASP A 79 -4.78 -15.54 -3.92
C ASP A 79 -3.36 -15.25 -3.49
N TYR A 80 -3.22 -14.63 -2.32
CA TYR A 80 -1.93 -14.34 -1.72
C TYR A 80 -1.90 -14.86 -0.29
N LYS A 81 -0.87 -15.60 0.05
CA LYS A 81 -0.59 -15.94 1.45
C LYS A 81 0.22 -14.81 2.05
N ILE A 82 -0.36 -14.14 3.04
CA ILE A 82 0.25 -12.98 3.71
C ILE A 82 0.59 -13.38 5.14
N MET A 83 1.84 -13.13 5.52
CA MET A 83 2.29 -13.18 6.90
C MET A 83 2.17 -11.79 7.51
N PHE A 84 1.43 -11.65 8.60
CA PHE A 84 1.11 -10.37 9.23
C PHE A 84 2.10 -9.99 10.32
N MET A 85 2.43 -8.70 10.37
CA MET A 85 3.16 -8.10 11.49
C MET A 85 2.17 -7.50 12.48
N HIS A 86 2.48 -7.61 13.76
CA HIS A 86 1.67 -7.02 14.83
C HIS A 86 2.39 -5.79 15.40
N PRO A 87 1.66 -4.72 15.74
CA PRO A 87 2.23 -3.59 16.44
C PRO A 87 2.70 -4.04 17.84
N HIS A 88 3.91 -3.66 18.22
CA HIS A 88 4.45 -3.92 19.54
C HIS A 88 3.96 -2.83 20.49
N ASP A 89 2.82 -3.03 21.16
CA ASP A 89 2.24 -2.03 22.08
C ASP A 89 3.26 -1.65 23.20
N PRO A 90 3.53 -0.35 23.50
CA PRO A 90 3.03 0.92 22.92
C PRO A 90 3.95 1.57 21.88
N SER A 91 4.88 0.79 21.31
CA SER A 91 5.85 1.23 20.32
C SER A 91 5.27 1.22 18.90
N ALA A 92 5.72 2.17 18.06
CA ALA A 92 5.40 2.20 16.62
C ALA A 92 6.13 1.11 15.82
N LEU A 93 6.74 0.13 16.49
CA LEU A 93 7.47 -0.96 15.87
C LEU A 93 6.52 -2.11 15.54
N TYR A 94 6.59 -2.59 14.30
CA TYR A 94 5.91 -3.80 13.87
C TYR A 94 6.87 -4.97 14.00
N MET A 95 6.40 -6.07 14.58
CA MET A 95 7.18 -7.29 14.76
C MET A 95 6.44 -8.50 14.20
N TRP A 96 7.22 -9.50 13.78
CA TRP A 96 6.67 -10.80 13.46
C TRP A 96 6.19 -11.48 14.74
N PRO A 97 4.89 -11.81 14.87
CA PRO A 97 4.40 -12.51 16.05
C PRO A 97 5.00 -13.91 16.13
N LYS A 98 5.01 -14.47 17.34
CA LYS A 98 5.40 -15.87 17.60
C LYS A 98 4.25 -16.54 18.35
N PRO A 99 3.52 -17.50 17.75
CA PRO A 99 3.71 -18.06 16.39
C PRO A 99 3.40 -17.05 15.27
N LEU A 100 3.90 -17.34 14.05
CA LEU A 100 3.65 -16.51 12.87
C LEU A 100 2.15 -16.47 12.56
N ASP A 101 1.64 -15.27 12.26
CA ASP A 101 0.27 -15.05 11.84
C ASP A 101 0.21 -15.05 10.31
N VAL A 102 -0.32 -16.11 9.72
CA VAL A 102 -0.34 -16.32 8.26
C VAL A 102 -1.78 -16.58 7.82
N CYS A 103 -2.27 -15.80 6.86
CA CYS A 103 -3.61 -15.96 6.31
C CYS A 103 -3.60 -15.97 4.77
N GLY A 104 -4.49 -16.77 4.18
CA GLY A 104 -4.80 -16.68 2.76
C GLY A 104 -5.68 -15.47 2.48
N PHE A 105 -5.29 -14.64 1.53
CA PHE A 105 -5.96 -13.41 1.15
C PHE A 105 -6.40 -13.49 -0.31
N HIS A 106 -7.70 -13.62 -0.53
CA HIS A 106 -8.29 -13.64 -1.87
C HIS A 106 -8.54 -12.23 -2.38
N THR A 107 -8.09 -11.95 -3.60
CA THR A 107 -8.46 -10.70 -4.27
C THR A 107 -9.61 -10.95 -5.25
N ASN A 108 -10.83 -10.67 -4.78
CA ASN A 108 -12.01 -10.61 -5.67
C ASN A 108 -11.74 -9.56 -6.77
N THR A 109 -11.66 -10.02 -8.02
CA THR A 109 -11.51 -9.22 -9.24
C THR A 109 -12.78 -8.46 -9.63
#